data_AF-A0A2A6RJD4-F1
#
_entry.id   AF-A0A2A6RJD4-F1
#
_cell.length_a   1.000
_cell.length_b   1.000
_cell.length_c   1.000
_cell.angle_alpha   90.00
_cell.angle_beta   90.00
_cell.angle_gamma   90.00
#
_symmetry.space_group_name_H-M   'P 1'
#
loop_
_entity.id
_entity.type
_entity.pdbx_description
1 polymer ?
#
loop_
_entity_poly.entity_id
_entity_poly.type
_entity_poly.pdbx_seq_one_letter_code
_entity_poly.pdbx_strand_id
1 'polypeptide(L)'
;MTCPRSAALQQWLSCHDELPPPAPLVAHVQGCAVCQTALLTLMTTRIGIPEAGQVTCTTAEDDLPAMLELERSAGAATAARAYPDLWWHLWTCPSCAQVYHETALLLDARIGEELLEPVPPAKRSIVRLARPFLTAVFGPQLAAGATWSKSAPQHQLLADEHLPEGRLSLYVGAEDAHHWYLEAHMHPPRTGTLLIGLGEEVQSIPLQDHSVAQLSHLPLAFLYHEDGPELAVCVAPAG
;
A
#
# COMPACT_ATOMS: atom_id res chain seq x y z
N MET A 1 30.62 27.22 19.93
CA MET A 1 30.82 25.80 19.54
C MET A 1 30.41 25.68 18.07
N THR A 2 31.33 25.41 17.16
CA THR A 2 31.04 25.29 15.72
C THR A 2 30.90 23.81 15.35
N CYS A 3 29.82 23.44 14.66
CA CYS A 3 29.61 22.08 14.18
C CYS A 3 30.35 21.89 12.83
N PRO A 4 31.23 20.89 12.67
CA PRO A 4 31.98 20.67 11.43
C PRO A 4 31.09 20.29 10.24
N ARG A 5 29.86 19.80 10.47
CA ARG A 5 28.88 19.47 9.42
C ARG A 5 27.94 20.63 9.05
N SER A 6 28.10 21.79 9.67
CA SER A 6 27.32 23.00 9.34
C SER A 6 27.55 23.48 7.89
N ALA A 7 28.77 23.29 7.36
CA ALA A 7 29.10 23.64 5.98
C ALA A 7 28.35 22.77 4.95
N ALA A 8 28.22 21.46 5.20
CA ALA A 8 27.48 20.54 4.33
C ALA A 8 25.99 20.87 4.29
N LEU A 9 25.42 21.26 5.44
CA LEU A 9 24.04 21.72 5.55
C LEU A 9 23.82 23.03 4.78
N GLN A 10 24.68 24.03 4.98
CA GLN A 10 24.61 25.31 4.26
C GLN A 10 24.74 25.12 2.75
N GLN A 11 25.66 24.26 2.30
CA GLN A 11 25.86 23.96 0.89
C GLN A 11 24.63 23.29 0.26
N TRP A 12 24.01 22.33 0.95
CA TRP A 12 22.78 21.71 0.47
C TRP A 12 21.64 22.75 0.36
N LEU A 13 21.42 23.53 1.43
CA LEU A 13 20.43 24.61 1.48
C LEU A 13 20.63 25.69 0.40
N SER A 14 21.88 25.92 -0.02
CA SER A 14 22.17 26.92 -1.06
C SER A 14 21.89 26.45 -2.48
N CYS A 15 21.80 25.13 -2.71
CA CYS A 15 21.82 24.56 -4.06
C CYS A 15 20.56 23.75 -4.43
N HIS A 16 19.74 23.32 -3.46
CA HIS A 16 18.69 22.33 -3.71
C HIS A 16 17.38 22.76 -3.04
N ASP A 17 16.58 23.58 -3.73
CA ASP A 17 15.23 23.95 -3.29
C ASP A 17 14.18 22.86 -3.59
N GLU A 18 14.50 21.87 -4.44
CA GLU A 18 13.51 20.92 -4.99
C GLU A 18 13.80 19.43 -4.73
N LEU A 19 14.95 19.09 -4.12
CA LEU A 19 15.32 17.70 -3.86
C LEU A 19 15.34 17.41 -2.37
N PRO A 20 14.90 16.23 -1.91
CA PRO A 20 14.89 15.89 -0.50
C PRO A 20 16.32 15.84 0.07
N PRO A 21 16.51 16.20 1.37
CA PRO A 21 17.83 16.17 1.99
C PRO A 21 18.36 14.73 2.09
N PRO A 22 19.66 14.51 1.85
CA PRO A 22 20.24 13.18 1.99
C PRO A 22 20.11 12.67 3.44
N ALA A 23 19.67 11.42 3.61
CA ALA A 23 19.48 10.76 4.90
C ALA A 23 20.58 11.01 5.97
N PRO A 24 21.91 10.96 5.65
CA PRO A 24 22.95 11.22 6.64
C PRO A 24 22.99 12.68 7.15
N LEU A 25 22.46 13.63 6.38
CA LEU A 25 22.33 15.03 6.78
C LEU A 25 21.14 15.20 7.73
N VAL A 26 20.01 14.56 7.42
CA VAL A 26 18.80 14.55 8.27
C VAL A 26 19.13 13.97 9.65
N ALA A 27 19.75 12.79 9.71
CA ALA A 27 20.14 12.14 10.95
C ALA A 27 21.10 13.01 11.79
N HIS A 28 21.97 13.80 11.15
CA HIS A 28 22.85 14.71 11.85
C HIS A 28 22.12 15.92 12.45
N VAL A 29 21.23 16.55 11.68
CA VAL A 29 20.41 17.67 12.17
C VAL A 29 19.58 17.21 13.36
N GLN A 30 18.98 16.02 13.31
CA GLN A 30 18.23 15.45 14.44
C GLN A 30 19.06 15.31 15.72
N GLY A 31 20.36 15.00 15.61
CA GLY A 31 21.26 14.82 16.75
C GLY A 31 22.04 16.07 17.18
N CYS A 32 21.95 17.19 16.47
CA CYS A 32 22.81 18.36 16.68
C CYS A 32 22.01 19.65 16.85
N ALA A 33 21.83 20.08 18.11
CA ALA A 33 21.13 21.32 18.46
C ALA A 33 21.69 22.56 17.74
N VAL A 34 23.00 22.62 17.47
CA VAL A 34 23.61 23.73 16.72
C VAL A 34 23.14 23.75 15.26
N CYS A 35 23.06 22.58 14.61
CA CYS A 35 22.57 22.46 13.25
C CYS A 35 21.06 22.65 13.16
N GLN A 36 20.31 22.25 14.18
CA GLN A 36 18.89 22.61 14.31
C GLN A 36 18.74 24.12 14.33
N THR A 37 19.36 24.82 15.28
CA THR A 37 19.28 26.29 15.38
C THR A 37 19.74 27.00 14.11
N ALA A 38 20.82 26.53 13.48
CA ALA A 38 21.30 27.11 12.22
C ALA A 38 20.30 26.90 11.06
N LEU A 39 19.71 25.70 10.96
CA LEU A 39 18.67 25.41 9.97
C LEU A 39 17.44 26.29 10.22
N LEU A 40 16.95 26.35 11.47
CA LEU A 40 15.82 27.18 11.88
C LEU A 40 16.03 28.65 11.44
N THR A 41 17.22 29.21 11.74
CA THR A 41 17.56 30.60 11.42
C THR A 41 17.66 30.86 9.91
N LEU A 42 18.16 29.89 9.15
CA LEU A 42 18.29 30.02 7.70
C LEU A 42 16.93 29.88 7.00
N MET A 43 16.04 29.03 7.52
CA MET A 43 14.71 28.81 6.96
C MET A 43 13.74 29.97 7.26
N THR A 44 13.78 30.55 8.47
CA THR A 44 12.99 31.76 8.79
C THR A 44 13.38 32.92 7.87
N THR A 45 14.67 33.10 7.61
CA THR A 45 15.18 34.21 6.79
C THR A 45 14.97 34.01 5.28
N ARG A 46 15.06 32.77 4.76
CA ARG A 46 14.86 32.49 3.33
C ARG A 46 13.41 32.27 2.92
N ILE A 47 12.65 31.49 3.70
CA ILE A 47 11.31 31.02 3.31
C ILE A 47 10.22 31.96 3.86
N GLY A 48 10.58 32.84 4.81
CA GLY A 48 9.63 33.75 5.45
C GLY A 48 8.60 33.00 6.29
N ILE A 49 8.99 31.84 6.85
CA ILE A 49 8.14 31.06 7.76
C ILE A 49 8.02 31.84 9.08
N PRO A 50 6.79 32.08 9.59
CA PRO A 50 6.57 32.68 10.90
C PRO A 50 7.31 31.95 12.03
N GLU A 51 7.58 32.66 13.12
CA GLU A 51 8.09 32.03 14.34
C GLU A 51 7.12 30.97 14.85
N ALA A 52 7.68 29.88 15.37
CA ALA A 52 6.92 28.75 15.89
C ALA A 52 6.10 29.16 17.12
N GLY A 53 4.79 28.91 17.06
CA GLY A 53 3.97 28.65 18.22
C GLY A 53 4.30 27.31 18.88
N GLN A 54 3.70 27.07 20.04
CA GLN A 54 3.76 25.75 20.68
C GLN A 54 2.64 24.86 20.15
N VAL A 55 3.01 23.74 19.53
CA VAL A 55 2.08 22.69 19.10
C VAL A 55 2.34 21.41 19.91
N THR A 56 1.27 20.67 20.22
CA THR A 56 1.35 19.35 20.86
C THR A 56 1.39 18.25 19.81
N CYS A 57 1.92 17.07 20.14
CA CYS A 57 1.94 15.93 19.20
C CYS A 57 0.54 15.60 18.66
N THR A 58 -0.49 15.64 19.51
CA THR A 58 -1.88 15.36 19.10
C THR A 58 -2.36 16.37 18.06
N THR A 59 -2.18 17.67 18.31
CA THR A 59 -2.52 18.72 17.33
C THR A 59 -1.71 18.56 16.04
N ALA A 60 -0.43 18.19 16.16
CA ALA A 60 0.42 17.97 15.00
C ALA A 60 -0.06 16.80 14.14
N GLU A 61 -0.47 15.69 14.75
CA GLU A 61 -1.00 14.52 14.07
C GLU A 61 -2.34 14.81 13.38
N ASP A 62 -3.23 15.59 14.01
CA ASP A 62 -4.53 15.97 13.44
C ASP A 62 -4.39 16.87 12.20
N ASP A 63 -3.44 17.81 12.21
CA ASP A 63 -3.23 18.76 11.11
C ASP A 63 -2.31 18.21 9.99
N LEU A 64 -1.62 17.10 10.23
CA LEU A 64 -0.64 16.50 9.32
C LEU A 64 -1.18 16.19 7.92
N PRO A 65 -2.37 15.56 7.77
CA PRO A 65 -2.89 15.22 6.45
C PRO A 65 -3.14 16.47 5.59
N ALA A 66 -3.69 17.53 6.20
CA ALA A 66 -3.99 18.78 5.50
C ALA A 66 -2.72 19.52 5.06
N MET A 67 -1.66 19.48 5.89
CA MET A 67 -0.36 20.03 5.52
C MET A 67 0.25 19.25 4.33
N LEU A 68 0.23 17.91 4.38
CA LEU A 68 0.77 17.06 3.32
C LEU A 68 0.03 17.24 1.99
N GLU A 69 -1.30 17.38 2.01
CA GLU A 69 -2.08 17.69 0.79
C GLU A 69 -1.69 19.06 0.20
N LEU A 70 -1.49 20.07 1.05
CA LEU A 70 -1.04 21.39 0.61
C LEU A 70 0.39 21.35 0.06
N GLU A 71 1.28 20.57 0.69
CA GLU A 71 2.65 20.38 0.23
C GLU A 71 2.70 19.76 -1.17
N ARG A 72 1.86 18.76 -1.43
CA ARG A 72 1.78 18.11 -2.74
C ARG A 72 1.22 19.03 -3.82
N SER A 73 0.20 19.83 -3.48
CA SER A 73 -0.50 20.68 -4.46
C SER A 73 0.20 22.01 -4.73
N ALA A 74 0.88 22.58 -3.73
CA ALA A 74 1.43 23.93 -3.78
C ALA A 74 2.90 24.04 -3.36
N GLY A 75 3.55 22.91 -3.07
CA GLY A 75 4.95 22.81 -2.69
C GLY A 75 5.21 22.99 -1.18
N ALA A 76 6.33 22.42 -0.72
CA ALA A 76 6.74 22.41 0.69
C ALA A 76 6.85 23.82 1.29
N ALA A 77 7.37 24.80 0.54
CA ALA A 77 7.46 26.18 1.02
C ALA A 77 6.09 26.84 1.26
N THR A 78 5.05 26.43 0.53
CA THR A 78 3.67 26.92 0.76
C THR A 78 3.05 26.24 1.97
N ALA A 79 3.21 24.92 2.11
CA ALA A 79 2.75 24.18 3.27
C ALA A 79 3.40 24.68 4.58
N ALA A 80 4.73 24.86 4.58
CA ALA A 80 5.47 25.36 5.72
C ALA A 80 5.04 26.78 6.15
N ARG A 81 4.62 27.63 5.21
CA ARG A 81 4.08 28.96 5.53
C ARG A 81 2.64 28.91 6.06
N ALA A 82 1.84 27.95 5.60
CA ALA A 82 0.46 27.78 6.05
C ALA A 82 0.36 27.06 7.41
N TYR A 83 1.30 26.15 7.69
CA TYR A 83 1.37 25.36 8.92
C TYR A 83 2.74 25.50 9.60
N PRO A 84 3.14 26.72 10.01
CA PRO A 84 4.47 26.96 10.57
C PRO A 84 4.73 26.14 11.84
N ASP A 85 3.76 26.07 12.75
CA ASP A 85 3.92 25.40 14.05
C ASP A 85 4.11 23.89 13.90
N LEU A 86 3.31 23.28 13.02
CA LEU A 86 3.43 21.87 12.66
C LEU A 86 4.77 21.60 11.97
N TRP A 87 5.13 22.40 10.97
CA TRP A 87 6.41 22.28 10.29
C TRP A 87 7.57 22.31 11.29
N TRP A 88 7.57 23.25 12.23
CA TRP A 88 8.58 23.32 13.31
C TRP A 88 8.57 22.12 14.25
N HIS A 89 7.39 21.61 14.58
CA HIS A 89 7.26 20.43 15.41
C HIS A 89 7.90 19.20 14.76
N LEU A 90 7.75 19.01 13.44
CA LEU A 90 8.36 17.90 12.71
C LEU A 90 9.90 17.90 12.77
N TRP A 91 10.53 19.07 12.83
CA TRP A 91 12.00 19.16 12.96
C TRP A 91 12.51 18.82 14.36
N THR A 92 11.66 18.91 15.38
CA THR A 92 12.06 18.84 16.80
C THR A 92 11.47 17.63 17.53
N CYS A 93 10.44 17.00 16.97
CA CYS A 93 9.73 15.85 17.53
C CYS A 93 9.91 14.60 16.66
N PRO A 94 10.76 13.63 17.07
CA PRO A 94 11.05 12.43 16.27
C PRO A 94 9.81 11.57 15.98
N SER A 95 8.86 11.47 16.91
CA SER A 95 7.64 10.68 16.70
C SER A 95 6.77 11.30 15.60
N CYS A 96 6.55 12.61 15.62
CA CYS A 96 5.76 13.28 14.58
C CYS A 96 6.48 13.28 13.22
N ALA A 97 7.81 13.36 13.20
CA ALA A 97 8.59 13.19 11.97
C ALA A 97 8.42 11.78 11.36
N GLN A 98 8.33 10.75 12.20
CA GLN A 98 8.06 9.39 11.74
C GLN A 98 6.65 9.26 11.17
N VAL A 99 5.62 9.76 11.88
CA VAL A 99 4.23 9.74 11.40
C VAL A 99 4.10 10.51 10.08
N TYR A 100 4.80 11.64 9.93
CA TYR A 100 4.89 12.39 8.67
C TYR A 100 5.43 11.53 7.53
N HIS A 101 6.55 10.85 7.76
CA HIS A 101 7.18 10.01 6.74
C HIS A 101 6.26 8.85 6.33
N GLU A 102 5.67 8.14 7.30
CA GLU A 102 4.73 7.04 7.05
C GLU A 102 3.49 7.52 6.29
N THR A 103 2.92 8.66 6.69
CA THR A 103 1.75 9.25 6.02
C THR A 103 2.09 9.69 4.60
N ALA A 104 3.25 10.31 4.38
CA ALA A 104 3.72 10.70 3.06
C ALA A 104 3.89 9.48 2.14
N LEU A 105 4.50 8.39 2.63
CA LEU A 105 4.64 7.13 1.90
C LEU A 105 3.27 6.53 1.51
N LEU A 106 2.31 6.52 2.44
CA LEU A 106 0.95 6.04 2.15
C LEU A 106 0.26 6.90 1.08
N LEU A 107 0.41 8.22 1.15
CA LEU A 107 -0.14 9.12 0.14
C LEU A 107 0.55 8.96 -1.23
N ASP A 108 1.86 8.71 -1.27
CA ASP A 108 2.60 8.42 -2.50
C ASP A 108 2.17 7.09 -3.13
N ALA A 109 2.05 6.05 -2.32
CA ALA A 109 1.55 4.74 -2.77
C ALA A 109 0.10 4.84 -3.32
N ARG A 110 -0.72 5.75 -2.78
CA ARG A 110 -2.07 6.01 -3.27
C ARG A 110 -2.09 6.59 -4.68
N ILE A 111 -1.16 7.49 -5.00
CA ILE A 111 -1.08 8.14 -6.31
C ILE A 111 -0.40 7.23 -7.34
N GLY A 112 0.51 6.36 -6.90
CA GLY A 112 1.19 5.39 -7.77
C GLY A 112 0.34 4.19 -8.20
N GLU A 113 -0.96 4.13 -7.89
CA GLU A 113 -1.82 2.94 -8.03
C GLU A 113 -1.30 1.70 -7.26
N GLU A 114 -0.31 1.85 -6.38
CA GLU A 114 0.33 0.75 -5.63
C GLU A 114 -0.36 0.45 -4.30
N LEU A 115 -1.27 1.30 -3.82
CA LEU A 115 -2.22 0.89 -2.79
C LEU A 115 -3.26 -0.04 -3.41
N LEU A 116 -2.98 -1.34 -3.35
CA LEU A 116 -4.00 -2.38 -3.36
C LEU A 116 -5.15 -1.92 -2.48
N GLU A 117 -6.34 -1.72 -3.06
CA GLU A 117 -7.53 -1.37 -2.29
C GLU A 117 -7.64 -2.31 -1.09
N PRO A 118 -7.94 -1.80 0.12
CA PRO A 118 -8.10 -2.65 1.29
C PRO A 118 -9.15 -3.73 0.97
N VAL A 119 -8.91 -4.94 1.50
CA VAL A 119 -9.78 -6.12 1.31
C VAL A 119 -11.23 -5.67 1.30
N PRO A 120 -11.97 -5.86 0.19
CA PRO A 120 -13.37 -5.46 0.15
C PRO A 120 -14.06 -6.11 1.36
N PRO A 121 -14.72 -5.31 2.22
CA PRO A 121 -15.29 -5.84 3.45
C PRO A 121 -16.20 -7.02 3.08
N ALA A 122 -16.21 -8.08 3.89
CA ALA A 122 -16.89 -9.37 3.60
C ALA A 122 -18.38 -9.28 3.15
N LYS A 123 -19.00 -8.09 3.21
CA LYS A 123 -20.32 -7.76 2.66
C LYS A 123 -20.32 -7.44 1.16
N ARG A 124 -19.17 -7.25 0.52
CA ARG A 124 -19.02 -6.88 -0.91
C ARG A 124 -18.40 -7.99 -1.77
N SER A 125 -18.03 -9.12 -1.17
CA SER A 125 -17.55 -10.29 -1.91
C SER A 125 -18.65 -10.90 -2.76
N ILE A 126 -18.35 -11.08 -4.04
CA ILE A 126 -19.21 -11.77 -4.99
C ILE A 126 -19.15 -13.27 -4.74
N VAL A 127 -17.93 -13.81 -4.69
CA VAL A 127 -17.67 -15.20 -4.29
C VAL A 127 -16.96 -15.17 -2.96
N ARG A 128 -17.39 -16.01 -2.03
CA ARG A 128 -16.68 -16.26 -0.77
C ARG A 128 -16.64 -17.75 -0.50
N LEU A 129 -15.44 -18.31 -0.57
CA LEU A 129 -15.20 -19.73 -0.29
C LEU A 129 -14.64 -19.87 1.11
N ALA A 130 -15.50 -20.35 2.01
CA ALA A 130 -15.15 -20.60 3.40
C ALA A 130 -14.09 -21.69 3.51
N ARG A 131 -13.32 -21.63 4.59
CA ARG A 131 -12.23 -22.57 4.88
C ARG A 131 -12.63 -24.05 4.84
N PRO A 132 -13.78 -24.48 5.43
CA PRO A 132 -14.20 -25.87 5.38
C PRO A 132 -14.47 -26.37 3.95
N PHE A 133 -14.98 -25.49 3.08
CA PHE A 133 -15.22 -25.83 1.67
C PHE A 133 -13.89 -26.06 0.95
N LEU A 134 -12.96 -25.11 1.06
CA LEU A 134 -11.65 -25.22 0.42
C LEU A 134 -10.91 -26.48 0.93
N THR A 135 -10.90 -26.73 2.24
CA THR A 135 -10.26 -27.93 2.81
C THR A 135 -10.95 -29.23 2.34
N ALA A 136 -12.28 -29.24 2.19
CA ALA A 136 -13.00 -30.39 1.65
C ALA A 136 -12.72 -30.63 0.15
N VAL A 137 -12.54 -29.56 -0.63
CA VAL A 137 -12.22 -29.65 -2.07
C VAL A 137 -10.78 -30.13 -2.27
N PHE A 138 -9.82 -29.55 -1.56
CA PHE A 138 -8.38 -29.79 -1.78
C PHE A 138 -7.78 -30.91 -0.90
N GLY A 139 -8.42 -31.28 0.21
CA GLY A 139 -7.92 -32.32 1.13
C GLY A 139 -7.80 -33.71 0.54
N PRO A 140 -8.84 -34.23 -0.15
CA PRO A 140 -8.73 -35.49 -0.86
C PRO A 140 -7.61 -35.48 -1.93
N GLN A 141 -7.34 -34.31 -2.51
CA GLN A 141 -6.35 -34.13 -3.58
C GLN A 141 -4.93 -34.25 -3.05
N LEU A 142 -4.67 -33.66 -1.89
CA LEU A 142 -3.41 -33.81 -1.17
C LEU A 142 -3.19 -35.24 -0.66
N ALA A 143 -4.25 -35.88 -0.16
CA ALA A 143 -4.18 -37.27 0.30
C ALA A 143 -3.82 -38.25 -0.84
N ALA A 144 -4.19 -37.93 -2.09
CA ALA A 144 -3.81 -38.70 -3.27
C ALA A 144 -2.33 -38.49 -3.70
N GLY A 145 -1.64 -37.48 -3.19
CA GLY A 145 -0.23 -37.21 -3.44
C GLY A 145 0.13 -37.00 -4.92
N ALA A 146 1.38 -37.33 -5.30
CA ALA A 146 1.94 -37.11 -6.64
C ALA A 146 1.22 -37.83 -7.80
N THR A 147 0.22 -38.67 -7.52
CA THR A 147 -0.64 -39.24 -8.58
C THR A 147 -1.55 -38.19 -9.23
N TRP A 148 -1.78 -37.07 -8.55
CA TRP A 148 -2.52 -35.94 -9.09
C TRP A 148 -1.76 -35.22 -10.20
N SER A 149 -0.43 -35.06 -10.15
CA SER A 149 0.28 -34.18 -11.12
C SER A 149 0.18 -34.64 -12.58
N LYS A 150 -0.14 -35.92 -12.84
CA LYS A 150 -0.38 -36.46 -14.19
C LYS A 150 -1.84 -36.47 -14.64
N SER A 151 -2.77 -36.32 -13.70
CA SER A 151 -4.22 -36.48 -13.92
C SER A 151 -5.03 -35.30 -13.39
N ALA A 152 -4.36 -34.26 -12.90
CA ALA A 152 -4.95 -33.04 -12.38
C ALA A 152 -5.88 -32.50 -13.45
N PRO A 153 -7.17 -32.27 -13.15
CA PRO A 153 -7.96 -31.45 -14.03
C PRO A 153 -7.19 -30.13 -14.18
N GLN A 154 -6.73 -29.85 -15.40
CA GLN A 154 -5.99 -28.62 -15.68
C GLN A 154 -6.82 -27.41 -15.26
N HIS A 155 -8.14 -27.56 -15.16
CA HIS A 155 -9.09 -26.49 -14.86
C HIS A 155 -10.33 -27.07 -14.13
N GLN A 156 -10.40 -26.93 -12.80
CA GLN A 156 -11.54 -27.37 -11.97
C GLN A 156 -12.39 -26.17 -11.56
N LEU A 157 -13.69 -26.23 -11.78
CA LEU A 157 -14.64 -25.21 -11.32
C LEU A 157 -14.79 -25.26 -9.79
N LEU A 158 -14.52 -24.14 -9.12
CA LEU A 158 -14.72 -23.96 -7.68
C LEU A 158 -16.06 -23.30 -7.36
N ALA A 159 -16.45 -22.28 -8.13
CA ALA A 159 -17.68 -21.52 -7.91
C ALA A 159 -18.25 -21.01 -9.25
N ASP A 160 -19.57 -20.89 -9.34
CA ASP A 160 -20.25 -20.28 -10.49
C ASP A 160 -21.38 -19.38 -9.97
N GLU A 161 -21.17 -18.07 -9.98
CA GLU A 161 -22.07 -17.09 -9.38
C GLU A 161 -22.76 -16.23 -10.44
N HIS A 162 -24.08 -16.04 -10.27
CA HIS A 162 -24.87 -15.17 -11.14
C HIS A 162 -24.93 -13.76 -10.56
N LEU A 163 -24.55 -12.78 -11.38
CA LEU A 163 -24.52 -11.37 -11.05
C LEU A 163 -25.63 -10.63 -11.80
N PRO A 164 -26.07 -9.46 -11.33
CA PRO A 164 -27.04 -8.64 -12.07
C PRO A 164 -26.62 -8.34 -13.51
N GLU A 165 -25.31 -8.26 -13.75
CA GLU A 165 -24.71 -7.88 -15.04
C GLU A 165 -24.07 -9.05 -15.80
N GLY A 166 -24.16 -10.29 -15.30
CA GLY A 166 -23.50 -11.43 -15.92
C GLY A 166 -23.30 -12.62 -14.99
N ARG A 167 -22.20 -13.34 -15.20
CA ARG A 167 -21.82 -14.53 -14.44
C ARG A 167 -20.32 -14.51 -14.21
N LEU A 168 -19.91 -14.90 -13.01
CA LEU A 168 -18.53 -15.09 -12.62
C LEU A 168 -18.30 -16.58 -12.34
N SER A 169 -17.46 -17.22 -13.13
CA SER A 169 -17.05 -18.61 -12.92
C SER A 169 -15.61 -18.63 -12.42
N LEU A 170 -15.37 -19.25 -11.27
CA LEU A 170 -14.06 -19.35 -10.62
C LEU A 170 -13.52 -20.75 -10.77
N TYR A 171 -12.30 -20.87 -11.27
CA TYR A 171 -11.61 -22.11 -11.51
C TYR A 171 -10.27 -22.14 -10.79
N VAL A 172 -9.77 -23.35 -10.60
CA VAL A 172 -8.46 -23.62 -10.02
C VAL A 172 -7.76 -24.69 -10.82
N GLY A 173 -6.44 -24.57 -10.98
CA GLY A 173 -5.63 -25.56 -11.65
C GLY A 173 -4.25 -25.64 -11.03
N ALA A 174 -3.56 -26.77 -11.23
CA ALA A 174 -2.19 -26.94 -10.80
C ALA A 174 -1.23 -26.47 -11.91
N GLU A 175 -0.27 -25.61 -11.57
CA GLU A 175 0.87 -25.28 -12.45
C GLU A 175 1.94 -26.36 -12.30
N ASP A 176 2.23 -26.75 -11.05
CA ASP A 176 3.14 -27.83 -10.70
C ASP A 176 2.70 -28.55 -9.41
N ALA A 177 3.61 -29.28 -8.76
CA ALA A 177 3.32 -30.03 -7.53
C ALA A 177 3.04 -29.15 -6.29
N HIS A 178 3.45 -27.88 -6.33
CA HIS A 178 3.45 -26.95 -5.20
C HIS A 178 2.72 -25.64 -5.51
N HIS A 179 2.67 -25.26 -6.79
CA HIS A 179 2.05 -24.03 -7.27
C HIS A 179 0.77 -24.31 -8.03
N TRP A 180 -0.22 -23.51 -7.73
CA TRP A 180 -1.54 -23.53 -8.33
C TRP A 180 -1.83 -22.17 -8.94
N TYR A 181 -2.86 -22.12 -9.76
CA TYR A 181 -3.40 -20.89 -10.26
C TYR A 181 -4.91 -20.85 -10.02
N LEU A 182 -5.42 -19.65 -9.81
CA LEU A 182 -6.85 -19.35 -9.73
C LEU A 182 -7.22 -18.54 -10.97
N GLU A 183 -8.27 -18.95 -11.67
CA GLU A 183 -8.71 -18.29 -12.89
C GLU A 183 -10.17 -17.91 -12.77
N ALA A 184 -10.49 -16.65 -13.03
CA ALA A 184 -11.83 -16.10 -12.95
C ALA A 184 -12.31 -15.68 -14.33
N HIS A 185 -13.46 -16.20 -14.74
CA HIS A 185 -14.09 -15.93 -16.04
C HIS A 185 -15.35 -15.09 -15.84
N MET A 186 -15.44 -13.98 -16.58
CA MET A 186 -16.58 -13.09 -16.61
C MET A 186 -17.37 -13.25 -17.91
N HIS A 187 -18.67 -13.51 -17.79
CA HIS A 187 -19.59 -13.65 -18.92
C HIS A 187 -20.82 -12.75 -18.75
N PRO A 188 -21.11 -11.81 -19.65
CA PRO A 188 -20.33 -11.47 -20.84
C PRO A 188 -18.97 -10.81 -20.50
N PRO A 189 -18.01 -10.80 -21.44
CA PRO A 189 -16.76 -10.07 -21.28
C PRO A 189 -17.00 -8.60 -20.92
N ARG A 190 -16.28 -8.09 -19.91
CA ARG A 190 -16.26 -6.70 -19.50
C ARG A 190 -14.88 -6.24 -19.02
N THR A 191 -14.61 -4.95 -19.17
CA THR A 191 -13.45 -4.30 -18.55
C THR A 191 -13.62 -4.20 -17.05
N GLY A 192 -12.54 -4.41 -16.31
CA GLY A 192 -12.51 -4.24 -14.87
C GLY A 192 -11.32 -4.96 -14.26
N THR A 193 -11.26 -4.87 -12.94
CA THR A 193 -10.19 -5.48 -12.15
C THR A 193 -10.82 -6.44 -11.16
N LEU A 194 -10.27 -7.65 -11.10
CA LEU A 194 -10.69 -8.66 -10.15
C LEU A 194 -9.82 -8.53 -8.90
N LEU A 195 -10.46 -8.35 -7.75
CA LEU A 195 -9.79 -8.31 -6.47
C LEU A 195 -9.93 -9.68 -5.81
N ILE A 196 -8.81 -10.36 -5.57
CA ILE A 196 -8.75 -11.66 -4.90
C ILE A 196 -8.19 -11.43 -3.51
N GLY A 197 -9.02 -11.65 -2.49
CA GLY A 197 -8.63 -11.63 -1.09
C GLY A 197 -8.28 -13.03 -0.60
N LEU A 198 -7.10 -13.16 0.01
CA LEU A 198 -6.64 -14.32 0.78
C LEU A 198 -6.30 -13.83 2.19
N GLY A 199 -7.32 -13.60 3.00
CA GLY A 199 -7.17 -13.10 4.36
C GLY A 199 -6.95 -11.60 4.36
N GLU A 200 -5.77 -11.16 4.82
CA GLU A 200 -5.36 -9.75 4.78
C GLU A 200 -4.69 -9.37 3.46
N GLU A 201 -4.23 -10.36 2.68
CA GLU A 201 -3.62 -10.12 1.37
C GLU A 201 -4.70 -9.93 0.30
N VAL A 202 -4.56 -8.87 -0.49
CA VAL A 202 -5.40 -8.59 -1.66
C VAL A 202 -4.51 -8.58 -2.89
N GLN A 203 -4.91 -9.30 -3.92
CA GLN A 203 -4.29 -9.26 -5.23
C GLN A 203 -5.26 -8.59 -6.21
N SER A 204 -4.78 -7.55 -6.89
CA SER A 204 -5.52 -6.81 -7.90
C SER A 204 -5.09 -7.29 -9.29
N ILE A 205 -6.01 -7.89 -10.04
CA ILE A 205 -5.71 -8.54 -11.32
C ILE A 205 -6.61 -7.97 -12.41
N PRO A 206 -6.06 -7.31 -13.43
CA PRO A 206 -6.85 -6.80 -14.54
C PRO A 206 -7.45 -7.98 -15.33
N LEU A 207 -8.70 -7.81 -15.79
CA LEU A 207 -9.32 -8.75 -16.72
C LEU A 207 -8.64 -8.67 -18.09
N GLN A 208 -7.87 -9.69 -18.43
CA GLN A 208 -7.28 -9.94 -19.74
C GLN A 208 -8.36 -10.28 -20.76
N ASP A 209 -8.19 -9.80 -22.00
CA ASP A 209 -9.15 -9.95 -23.09
C ASP A 209 -10.60 -9.64 -22.67
N HIS A 210 -10.73 -8.73 -21.69
CA HIS A 210 -11.98 -8.34 -21.06
C HIS A 210 -12.79 -9.50 -20.44
N SER A 211 -12.23 -10.67 -20.15
CA SER A 211 -13.04 -11.78 -19.63
C SER A 211 -12.33 -12.68 -18.63
N VAL A 212 -11.00 -12.68 -18.57
CA VAL A 212 -10.25 -13.63 -17.75
C VAL A 212 -9.28 -12.89 -16.83
N ALA A 213 -9.31 -13.19 -15.53
CA ALA A 213 -8.26 -12.78 -14.59
C ALA A 213 -7.61 -14.03 -14.01
N GLN A 214 -6.28 -14.09 -14.03
CA GLN A 214 -5.52 -15.25 -13.56
C GLN A 214 -4.54 -14.84 -12.46
N LEU A 215 -4.62 -15.51 -11.31
CA LEU A 215 -3.65 -15.43 -10.22
C LEU A 215 -2.79 -16.70 -10.26
N SER A 216 -1.55 -16.55 -10.71
CA SER A 216 -0.57 -17.64 -10.79
C SER A 216 0.26 -17.77 -9.51
N HIS A 217 1.02 -18.87 -9.43
CA HIS A 217 1.98 -19.13 -8.35
C HIS A 217 1.39 -19.15 -6.93
N LEU A 218 0.11 -19.53 -6.79
CA LEU A 218 -0.53 -19.70 -5.49
C LEU A 218 0.05 -20.92 -4.77
N PRO A 219 0.68 -20.75 -3.60
CA PRO A 219 1.13 -21.91 -2.84
C PRO A 219 -0.07 -22.73 -2.38
N LEU A 220 -0.02 -24.04 -2.59
CA LEU A 220 -1.10 -24.96 -2.20
C LEU A 220 -1.49 -24.84 -0.71
N ALA A 221 -0.55 -24.43 0.15
CA ALA A 221 -0.81 -24.16 1.55
C ALA A 221 -1.94 -23.14 1.77
N PHE A 222 -2.05 -22.09 0.94
CA PHE A 222 -3.14 -21.12 1.04
C PHE A 222 -4.51 -21.74 0.73
N LEU A 223 -4.55 -22.72 -0.17
CA LEU A 223 -5.79 -23.36 -0.61
C LEU A 223 -6.24 -24.50 0.31
N TYR A 224 -5.39 -25.04 1.19
CA TYR A 224 -5.74 -26.20 2.01
C TYR A 224 -5.56 -26.05 3.53
N HIS A 225 -4.59 -25.24 4.00
CA HIS A 225 -4.24 -25.19 5.42
C HIS A 225 -5.48 -24.90 6.27
N GLU A 226 -5.67 -25.64 7.37
CA GLU A 226 -6.88 -25.56 8.21
C GLU A 226 -7.06 -24.17 8.83
N ASP A 227 -5.96 -23.55 9.25
CA ASP A 227 -5.91 -22.16 9.73
C ASP A 227 -5.67 -21.12 8.60
N GLY A 228 -5.78 -21.55 7.34
CA GLY A 228 -5.59 -20.68 6.19
C GLY A 228 -6.73 -19.67 6.03
N PRO A 229 -6.49 -18.56 5.33
CA PRO A 229 -7.52 -17.56 5.12
C PRO A 229 -8.66 -18.07 4.23
N GLU A 230 -9.78 -17.37 4.28
CA GLU A 230 -10.86 -17.54 3.31
C GLU A 230 -10.48 -16.89 1.98
N LEU A 231 -11.01 -17.45 0.89
CA LEU A 231 -10.89 -16.87 -0.44
C LEU A 231 -12.11 -16.00 -0.73
N ALA A 232 -11.88 -14.74 -1.00
CA ALA A 232 -12.91 -13.78 -1.40
C ALA A 232 -12.60 -13.22 -2.78
N VAL A 233 -13.61 -13.10 -3.64
CA VAL A 233 -13.46 -12.50 -4.98
C VAL A 233 -14.46 -11.36 -5.12
N CYS A 234 -13.97 -10.22 -5.60
CA CYS A 234 -14.78 -9.06 -5.98
C CYS A 234 -14.38 -8.59 -7.38
N VAL A 235 -15.30 -7.86 -8.03
CA VAL A 235 -14.98 -7.16 -9.27
C VAL A 235 -15.09 -5.66 -9.01
N ALA A 236 -13.98 -4.95 -9.18
CA ALA A 236 -13.93 -3.50 -9.18
C ALA A 236 -14.28 -2.97 -10.58
N PRO A 237 -15.07 -1.89 -10.68
CA PRO A 237 -15.33 -1.23 -11.96
C PRO A 237 -14.03 -0.68 -12.55
N ALA A 238 -13.96 -0.61 -13.88
CA ALA A 238 -12.87 0.11 -14.55
C ALA A 238 -12.98 1.61 -14.18
N GLY A 239 -11.91 2.16 -13.61
CA GLY A 239 -11.77 3.59 -13.32
C GLY A 239 -11.62 4.45 -14.57
#